data_AF-A0A1R2BCG5-F1
#
_entry.id   AF-A0A1R2BCG5-F1
#
_cell.length_a   1.000
_cell.length_b   1.000
_cell.length_c   1.000
_cell.angle_alpha   90.00
_cell.angle_beta   90.00
_cell.angle_gamma   90.00
#
_symmetry.space_group_name_H-M   'P 1'
#
loop_
_entity.id
_entity.type
_entity.pdbx_description
1 polymer ?
#
loop_
_entity_poly.entity_id
_entity_poly.type
_entity_poly.pdbx_seq_one_letter_code
_entity_poly.pdbx_strand_id
1 'polypeptide(L)'
;MFNQFASASEINVPCLKLIDCFLVSASIPLNFQCLNLKDLFYQTTYELSLSQIEILAWLILLEEIEYKIEPLSQKQTLQFTALKAKVKLGHAVYREIEEYDLKNPSFMVNFKSWSSTNLIEEDIITTEKLNQKYKELNLPIDHDFTNYNYYVDSILASAPTYCNYLIGEKRKKRSTKVHFDSDMNFIDEREFERIDS
;
A
#
# COMPACT_ATOMS: atom_id res chain seq x y z
N MET A 1 7.35 2.20 -38.01
CA MET A 1 7.68 1.90 -36.60
C MET A 1 6.72 2.71 -35.74
N PHE A 2 5.66 2.07 -35.25
CA PHE A 2 4.61 2.73 -34.48
C PHE A 2 5.09 2.94 -33.04
N ASN A 3 5.27 4.20 -32.66
CA ASN A 3 5.23 4.64 -31.27
C ASN A 3 3.78 4.50 -30.79
N GLN A 4 3.48 3.46 -30.00
CA GLN A 4 2.35 3.50 -29.09
C GLN A 4 2.91 3.75 -27.69
N PHE A 5 2.98 5.03 -27.34
CA PHE A 5 2.91 5.42 -25.95
C PHE A 5 1.62 4.83 -25.40
N ALA A 6 1.74 3.89 -24.47
CA ALA A 6 0.65 3.58 -23.58
C ALA A 6 0.19 4.91 -22.99
N SER A 7 -1.05 5.31 -23.31
CA SER A 7 -1.69 6.45 -22.68
C SER A 7 -1.55 6.27 -21.18
N ALA A 8 -0.80 7.14 -20.51
CA ALA A 8 -0.85 7.27 -19.07
C ALA A 8 -2.34 7.41 -18.73
N SER A 9 -2.93 6.38 -18.12
CA SER A 9 -4.34 6.41 -17.74
C SER A 9 -4.52 7.66 -16.90
N GLU A 10 -5.34 8.60 -17.36
CA GLU A 10 -5.67 9.78 -16.57
C GLU A 10 -6.11 9.30 -15.19
N ILE A 11 -5.41 9.78 -14.16
CA ILE A 11 -5.65 9.39 -12.78
C ILE A 11 -7.13 9.69 -12.50
N ASN A 12 -7.92 8.65 -12.27
CA ASN A 12 -9.33 8.79 -11.97
C ASN A 12 -9.43 9.37 -10.54
N VAL A 13 -9.48 10.70 -10.45
CA VAL A 13 -9.49 11.46 -9.18
C VAL A 13 -10.56 10.92 -8.20
N PRO A 14 -11.79 10.58 -8.65
CA PRO A 14 -12.76 9.89 -7.79
C PRO A 14 -12.29 8.55 -7.22
N CYS A 15 -11.57 7.72 -7.99
CA CYS A 15 -11.02 6.46 -7.50
C CYS A 15 -10.03 6.68 -6.35
N LEU A 16 -9.12 7.65 -6.51
CA LEU A 16 -8.16 7.97 -5.45
C LEU A 16 -8.85 8.54 -4.21
N LYS A 17 -9.90 9.34 -4.38
CA LYS A 17 -10.71 9.84 -3.26
C LYS A 17 -11.32 8.71 -2.45
N LEU A 18 -11.85 7.67 -3.09
CA LEU A 18 -12.41 6.50 -2.39
C LEU A 18 -11.35 5.78 -1.55
N ILE A 19 -10.14 5.61 -2.09
CA ILE A 19 -9.01 5.04 -1.37
C ILE A 19 -8.62 5.93 -0.18
N ASP A 20 -8.54 7.24 -0.38
CA ASP A 20 -8.18 8.18 0.68
C ASP A 20 -9.20 8.15 1.83
N CYS A 21 -10.49 8.23 1.51
CA CYS A 21 -11.54 8.11 2.51
C CYS A 21 -11.44 6.77 3.26
N PHE A 22 -11.21 5.68 2.54
CA PHE A 22 -11.09 4.35 3.14
C PHE A 22 -9.91 4.26 4.09
N LEU A 23 -8.71 4.70 3.66
CA LEU A 23 -7.51 4.63 4.49
C LEU A 23 -7.63 5.50 5.74
N VAL A 24 -8.37 6.60 5.66
CA VAL A 24 -8.63 7.47 6.82
C VAL A 24 -9.61 6.82 7.80
N SER A 25 -10.68 6.18 7.31
CA SER A 25 -11.74 5.62 8.16
C SER A 25 -11.52 4.17 8.60
N ALA A 26 -10.71 3.39 7.89
CA ALA A 26 -10.56 1.96 8.12
C ALA A 26 -9.70 1.66 9.35
N SER A 27 -10.12 0.66 10.13
CA SER A 27 -9.30 0.06 11.19
C SER A 27 -8.31 -0.94 10.56
N ILE A 28 -7.14 -0.44 10.18
CA ILE A 28 -6.09 -1.24 9.54
C ILE A 28 -5.28 -1.95 10.64
N PRO A 29 -5.17 -3.30 10.63
CA PRO A 29 -4.46 -4.01 11.68
C PRO A 29 -2.94 -3.76 11.61
N LEU A 30 -2.27 -3.81 12.77
CA LEU A 30 -0.86 -3.41 12.92
C LEU A 30 0.10 -4.15 11.98
N ASN A 31 -0.17 -5.43 11.68
CA ASN A 31 0.63 -6.22 10.74
C ASN A 31 0.50 -5.72 9.29
N PHE A 32 -0.61 -5.05 8.95
CA PHE A 32 -0.85 -4.47 7.62
C PHE A 32 -0.42 -3.00 7.51
N GLN A 33 -0.17 -2.35 8.64
CA GLN A 33 0.38 -1.01 8.67
C GLN A 33 1.83 -1.03 8.20
N CYS A 34 2.15 -0.22 7.20
CA CYS A 34 3.51 -0.05 6.69
C CYS A 34 3.71 1.39 6.22
N LEU A 35 4.99 1.77 6.06
CA LEU A 35 5.36 3.01 5.38
C LEU A 35 4.91 2.93 3.91
N ASN A 36 4.27 3.99 3.43
CA ASN A 36 3.74 4.13 2.06
C ASN A 36 2.57 3.18 1.76
N LEU A 37 1.74 2.85 2.76
CA LEU A 37 0.55 2.05 2.55
C LEU A 37 -0.37 2.69 1.51
N LYS A 38 -0.51 4.02 1.57
CA LYS A 38 -1.28 4.80 0.58
C LYS A 38 -0.76 4.56 -0.85
N ASP A 39 0.56 4.62 -1.02
CA ASP A 39 1.18 4.39 -2.32
C ASP A 39 0.97 2.95 -2.80
N LEU A 40 0.99 1.96 -1.91
CA LEU A 40 0.71 0.57 -2.29
C LEU A 40 -0.73 0.40 -2.82
N PHE A 41 -1.71 1.06 -2.20
CA PHE A 41 -3.08 1.07 -2.71
C PHE A 41 -3.15 1.76 -4.07
N TYR A 42 -2.54 2.94 -4.22
CA TYR A 42 -2.53 3.68 -5.48
C TYR A 42 -1.85 2.92 -6.62
N GLN A 43 -0.69 2.32 -6.35
CA GLN A 43 0.02 1.49 -7.31
C GLN A 43 -0.84 0.29 -7.72
N THR A 44 -1.54 -0.36 -6.78
CA THR A 44 -2.39 -1.51 -7.10
C THR A 44 -3.58 -1.10 -7.97
N THR A 45 -4.22 0.04 -7.65
CA THR A 45 -5.28 0.63 -8.48
C THR A 45 -4.81 0.92 -9.89
N TYR A 46 -3.59 1.45 -10.05
CA TYR A 46 -3.01 1.78 -11.35
C TYR A 46 -2.61 0.52 -12.14
N GLU A 47 -1.85 -0.39 -11.52
CA GLU A 47 -1.38 -1.63 -12.15
C GLU A 47 -2.52 -2.49 -12.67
N LEU A 48 -3.64 -2.53 -11.96
CA LEU A 48 -4.83 -3.28 -12.37
C LEU A 48 -5.85 -2.44 -13.14
N SER A 49 -5.61 -1.13 -13.32
CA SER A 49 -6.59 -0.21 -13.94
C SER A 49 -7.99 -0.38 -13.35
N LEU A 50 -8.10 -0.26 -12.02
CA LEU A 50 -9.39 -0.46 -11.33
C LEU A 50 -10.32 0.74 -11.57
N SER A 51 -11.55 0.41 -11.97
CA SER A 51 -12.70 1.31 -11.95
C SER A 51 -13.21 1.55 -10.52
N GLN A 52 -14.05 2.56 -10.35
CA GLN A 52 -14.62 2.89 -9.04
C GLN A 52 -15.39 1.72 -8.41
N ILE A 53 -16.17 0.98 -9.21
CA ILE A 53 -16.95 -0.18 -8.72
C ILE A 53 -16.01 -1.31 -8.31
N GLU A 54 -14.95 -1.56 -9.09
CA GLU A 54 -13.93 -2.56 -8.73
C GLU A 54 -13.18 -2.18 -7.46
N ILE A 55 -12.92 -0.89 -7.23
CA ILE A 55 -12.34 -0.40 -5.96
C ILE A 55 -13.29 -0.67 -4.79
N LEU A 56 -14.57 -0.33 -4.90
CA LEU A 56 -15.53 -0.61 -3.82
C LEU A 56 -15.58 -2.11 -3.48
N ALA A 57 -15.67 -2.96 -4.51
CA ALA A 57 -15.65 -4.41 -4.32
C ALA A 57 -14.34 -4.87 -3.68
N TRP A 58 -13.21 -4.32 -4.10
CA TRP A 58 -11.90 -4.63 -3.55
C TRP A 58 -11.78 -4.26 -2.06
N LEU A 59 -12.23 -3.07 -1.69
CA LEU A 59 -12.22 -2.61 -0.29
C LEU A 59 -13.10 -3.49 0.60
N ILE A 60 -14.27 -3.92 0.11
CA ILE A 60 -15.12 -4.88 0.81
C ILE A 60 -14.38 -6.21 1.01
N LEU A 61 -13.73 -6.74 -0.03
CA LEU A 61 -12.97 -8.00 0.09
C LEU A 61 -11.81 -7.89 1.08
N LEU A 62 -11.12 -6.74 1.13
CA LEU A 62 -10.02 -6.51 2.07
C LEU A 62 -10.48 -6.56 3.53
N GLU A 63 -11.63 -5.95 3.83
CA GLU A 63 -12.24 -6.00 5.15
C GLU A 63 -12.70 -7.42 5.50
N GLU A 64 -13.32 -8.13 4.54
CA GLU A 64 -13.81 -9.50 4.74
C GLU A 64 -12.70 -10.48 5.10
N ILE A 65 -11.52 -10.36 4.46
CA ILE A 65 -10.37 -11.20 4.81
C ILE A 65 -9.62 -10.73 6.06
N GLU A 66 -10.08 -9.66 6.70
CA GLU A 66 -9.45 -9.03 7.88
C GLU A 66 -7.96 -8.72 7.66
N TYR A 67 -7.60 -8.35 6.44
CA TYR A 67 -6.21 -8.11 6.03
C TYR A 67 -5.25 -9.27 6.35
N LYS A 68 -5.70 -10.52 6.32
CA LYS A 68 -4.82 -11.69 6.56
C LYS A 68 -3.65 -11.69 5.55
N ILE A 69 -2.46 -11.45 6.07
CA ILE A 69 -1.23 -11.27 5.29
C ILE A 69 -0.58 -12.62 5.06
N GLU A 70 -0.40 -13.44 6.08
CA GLU A 70 0.40 -14.66 5.98
C GLU A 70 -0.31 -15.74 5.14
N PRO A 71 0.38 -16.37 4.16
CA PRO A 71 1.83 -16.30 3.89
C PRO A 71 2.28 -15.25 2.85
N LEU A 72 1.40 -14.34 2.42
CA LEU A 72 1.67 -13.31 1.41
C LEU A 72 2.37 -12.07 1.99
N SER A 73 2.94 -11.24 1.12
CA SER A 73 3.31 -9.85 1.48
C SER A 73 2.10 -8.92 1.36
N GLN A 74 2.12 -7.76 2.03
CA GLN A 74 1.05 -6.75 1.94
C GLN A 74 0.71 -6.39 0.49
N LYS A 75 1.74 -6.16 -0.36
CA LYS A 75 1.54 -5.87 -1.79
C LYS A 75 0.85 -7.02 -2.52
N GLN A 76 1.24 -8.27 -2.23
CA GLN A 76 0.57 -9.43 -2.82
C GLN A 76 -0.87 -9.59 -2.31
N THR A 77 -1.13 -9.35 -1.03
CA THR A 77 -2.50 -9.34 -0.48
C THR A 77 -3.35 -8.31 -1.20
N LEU A 78 -2.85 -7.08 -1.40
CA LEU A 78 -3.53 -6.03 -2.17
C LEU A 78 -3.78 -6.45 -3.62
N GLN A 79 -2.77 -6.99 -4.29
CA GLN A 79 -2.90 -7.46 -5.68
C GLN A 79 -3.92 -8.59 -5.82
N PHE A 80 -3.86 -9.59 -4.95
CA PHE A 80 -4.74 -10.76 -5.01
C PHE A 80 -6.19 -10.39 -4.69
N THR A 81 -6.42 -9.58 -3.66
CA THR A 81 -7.76 -9.10 -3.32
C THR A 81 -8.35 -8.23 -4.43
N ALA A 82 -7.56 -7.33 -5.02
CA ALA A 82 -8.02 -6.49 -6.13
C ALA A 82 -8.35 -7.31 -7.38
N LEU A 83 -7.48 -8.27 -7.72
CA LEU A 83 -7.70 -9.17 -8.86
C LEU A 83 -8.95 -10.03 -8.64
N LYS A 84 -9.17 -10.51 -7.41
CA LYS A 84 -10.37 -11.27 -7.05
C LYS A 84 -11.63 -10.42 -7.15
N ALA A 85 -11.57 -9.14 -6.78
CA ALA A 85 -12.69 -8.21 -6.93
C ALA A 85 -13.11 -8.07 -8.40
N LYS A 86 -12.14 -7.90 -9.32
CA LYS A 86 -12.40 -7.89 -10.77
C LYS A 86 -13.09 -9.17 -11.23
N VAL A 87 -12.56 -10.33 -10.84
CA VAL A 87 -13.13 -11.63 -11.20
C VAL A 87 -14.56 -11.77 -10.69
N LYS A 88 -14.84 -11.35 -9.45
CA LYS A 88 -16.19 -11.39 -8.86
C LYS A 88 -17.19 -10.50 -9.58
N LEU A 89 -16.74 -9.38 -10.14
CA LEU A 89 -17.56 -8.49 -10.97
C LEU A 89 -17.69 -8.97 -12.43
N GLY A 90 -17.13 -10.13 -12.78
CA GLY A 90 -17.25 -10.73 -14.11
C GLY A 90 -16.20 -10.27 -15.12
N HIS A 91 -15.16 -9.54 -14.70
CA HIS A 91 -14.07 -9.15 -15.59
C HIS A 91 -13.11 -10.31 -15.84
N ALA A 92 -12.72 -10.49 -17.10
CA ALA A 92 -11.65 -11.40 -17.48
C ALA A 92 -10.29 -10.76 -17.18
N VAL A 93 -9.47 -11.44 -16.37
CA VAL A 93 -8.19 -10.90 -15.83
C VAL A 93 -6.95 -11.59 -16.41
N TYR A 94 -7.08 -12.22 -17.57
CA TYR A 94 -6.00 -13.05 -18.16
C TYR A 94 -4.73 -12.22 -18.43
N ARG A 95 -4.90 -11.00 -18.93
CA ARG A 95 -3.79 -10.13 -19.29
C ARG A 95 -3.02 -9.68 -18.05
N GLU A 96 -3.73 -9.26 -17.01
CA GLU A 96 -3.14 -8.84 -15.74
C GLU A 96 -2.36 -10.01 -15.11
N ILE A 97 -2.93 -11.22 -15.14
CA ILE A 97 -2.25 -12.42 -14.65
C ILE A 97 -0.98 -12.70 -15.46
N GLU A 98 -1.03 -12.65 -16.78
CA GLU A 98 0.16 -12.83 -17.64
C GLU A 98 1.25 -11.80 -17.31
N GLU A 99 0.87 -10.53 -17.16
CA GLU A 99 1.81 -9.45 -16.81
C GLU A 99 2.47 -9.67 -15.44
N TYR A 100 1.74 -10.24 -14.47
CA TYR A 100 2.30 -10.61 -13.17
C TYR A 100 3.15 -11.88 -13.21
N ASP A 101 2.75 -12.90 -13.98
CA ASP A 101 3.50 -14.15 -14.13
C ASP A 101 4.88 -13.90 -14.77
N LEU A 102 5.01 -12.91 -15.66
CA LEU A 102 6.30 -12.48 -16.22
C LEU A 102 7.28 -11.98 -15.15
N LYS A 103 6.76 -11.36 -14.07
CA LYS A 103 7.57 -10.82 -12.95
C LYS A 103 7.75 -11.86 -11.83
N ASN A 104 6.77 -12.74 -11.65
CA ASN A 104 6.74 -13.75 -10.63
C ASN A 104 6.13 -15.05 -11.21
N PRO A 105 6.96 -16.01 -11.67
CA PRO A 105 6.53 -17.22 -12.39
C PRO A 105 5.61 -18.20 -11.62
N SER A 106 5.16 -17.85 -10.42
CA SER A 106 4.20 -18.62 -9.62
C SER A 106 2.99 -17.79 -9.21
N PHE A 107 2.80 -16.60 -9.76
CA PHE A 107 1.74 -15.68 -9.36
C PHE A 107 0.36 -16.31 -9.57
N MET A 108 0.09 -16.88 -10.74
CA MET A 108 -1.19 -17.53 -11.03
C MET A 108 -1.48 -18.72 -10.10
N VAL A 109 -0.47 -19.56 -9.82
CA VAL A 109 -0.63 -20.72 -8.92
C VAL A 109 -0.94 -20.24 -7.50
N ASN A 110 -0.19 -19.24 -7.03
CA ASN A 110 -0.38 -18.66 -5.70
C ASN A 110 -1.74 -17.95 -5.58
N PHE A 111 -2.16 -17.23 -6.62
CA PHE A 111 -3.46 -16.56 -6.66
C PHE A 111 -4.61 -17.56 -6.61
N LYS A 112 -4.54 -18.64 -7.39
CA LYS A 112 -5.54 -19.72 -7.36
C LYS A 112 -5.62 -20.38 -5.99
N SER A 113 -4.48 -20.76 -5.42
CA SER A 113 -4.42 -21.37 -4.10
C SER A 113 -5.01 -20.43 -3.05
N TRP A 114 -4.54 -19.19 -2.97
CA TRP A 114 -5.04 -18.21 -2.03
C TRP A 114 -6.53 -17.94 -2.19
N SER A 115 -7.01 -17.77 -3.43
CA SER A 115 -8.41 -17.49 -3.71
C SER A 115 -9.32 -18.66 -3.32
N SER A 116 -8.84 -19.90 -3.42
CA SER A 116 -9.61 -21.08 -3.06
C SER A 116 -9.74 -21.27 -1.54
N THR A 117 -8.84 -20.68 -0.76
CA THR A 117 -8.81 -20.82 0.70
C THR A 117 -9.49 -19.65 1.41
N ASN A 118 -9.36 -18.42 0.90
CA ASN A 118 -9.74 -17.22 1.66
C ASN A 118 -11.08 -16.60 1.24
N LEU A 119 -11.57 -16.86 0.03
CA LEU A 119 -12.73 -16.17 -0.54
C LEU A 119 -13.61 -17.15 -1.34
N ILE A 120 -14.13 -18.14 -0.61
CA ILE A 120 -14.97 -19.23 -1.14
C ILE A 120 -16.40 -18.73 -1.37
N GLU A 121 -16.91 -17.87 -0.49
CA GLU A 121 -18.30 -17.44 -0.54
C GLU A 121 -18.61 -16.63 -1.81
N GLU A 122 -19.73 -16.97 -2.45
CA GLU A 122 -20.14 -16.32 -3.69
C GLU A 122 -20.73 -14.94 -3.46
N ASP A 123 -21.43 -14.75 -2.34
CA ASP A 123 -22.26 -13.58 -2.04
C ASP A 123 -21.56 -12.48 -1.22
N ILE A 124 -20.23 -12.47 -1.18
CA ILE A 124 -19.48 -11.43 -0.45
C ILE A 124 -19.72 -10.04 -1.09
N ILE A 125 -19.83 -9.99 -2.42
CA ILE A 125 -20.04 -8.75 -3.17
C ILE A 125 -21.48 -8.70 -3.67
N THR A 126 -22.32 -7.92 -3.00
CA THR A 126 -23.70 -7.65 -3.42
C THR A 126 -23.89 -6.18 -3.76
N THR A 127 -24.90 -5.86 -4.58
CA THR A 127 -25.26 -4.47 -4.91
C THR A 127 -25.57 -3.65 -3.66
N GLU A 128 -26.17 -4.26 -2.65
CA GLU A 128 -26.46 -3.61 -1.36
C GLU A 128 -25.16 -3.22 -0.64
N LYS A 129 -24.22 -4.16 -0.50
CA LYS A 129 -22.90 -3.89 0.11
C LYS A 129 -22.12 -2.83 -0.67
N LEU A 130 -22.13 -2.87 -1.99
CA LEU A 130 -21.47 -1.86 -2.84
C LEU A 130 -22.06 -0.47 -2.62
N ASN A 131 -23.40 -0.35 -2.60
CA ASN A 131 -24.09 0.91 -2.36
C ASN A 131 -23.82 1.44 -0.95
N GLN A 132 -23.86 0.57 0.06
CA GLN A 132 -23.54 0.93 1.43
C GLN A 132 -22.09 1.45 1.53
N LYS A 133 -21.13 0.71 0.98
CA LYS A 133 -19.72 1.11 1.00
C LYS A 133 -19.48 2.43 0.28
N TYR A 134 -20.13 2.64 -0.86
CA TYR A 134 -20.04 3.91 -1.56
C TYR A 134 -20.56 5.07 -0.72
N LYS A 135 -21.70 4.90 -0.03
CA LYS A 135 -22.24 5.93 0.86
C LYS A 135 -21.28 6.23 1.99
N GLU A 136 -20.76 5.20 2.66
CA GLU A 136 -19.77 5.34 3.73
C GLU A 136 -18.54 6.15 3.29
N LEU A 137 -17.98 5.85 2.12
CA LEU A 137 -16.77 6.51 1.61
C LEU A 137 -17.02 7.88 0.95
N ASN A 138 -18.27 8.19 0.61
CA ASN A 138 -18.63 9.46 -0.01
C ASN A 138 -19.16 10.50 1.02
N LEU A 139 -19.33 10.10 2.28
CA LEU A 139 -19.63 11.02 3.36
C LEU A 139 -18.43 11.95 3.63
N PRO A 140 -18.67 13.19 4.11
CA PRO A 140 -17.59 14.05 4.57
C PRO A 140 -16.83 13.35 5.68
N ILE A 141 -15.51 13.31 5.60
CA ILE A 141 -14.66 12.78 6.66
C ILE A 141 -14.83 13.71 7.87
N ASP A 142 -15.48 13.22 8.94
CA ASP A 142 -15.43 13.90 10.24
C ASP A 142 -13.97 13.93 10.70
N HIS A 143 -13.48 15.12 11.02
CA HIS A 143 -12.06 15.41 11.26
C HIS A 143 -11.42 14.65 12.45
N ASP A 144 -12.19 13.84 13.18
CA ASP A 144 -11.73 13.07 14.35
C ASP A 144 -11.11 11.70 14.01
N PHE A 145 -11.33 11.16 12.81
CA PHE A 145 -10.74 9.87 12.39
C PHE A 145 -9.40 10.09 11.68
N THR A 146 -8.37 10.51 12.40
CA THR A 146 -7.04 10.67 11.78
C THR A 146 -6.27 9.34 11.85
N ASN A 147 -6.32 8.52 10.78
CA ASN A 147 -5.42 7.38 10.67
C ASN A 147 -3.97 7.88 10.57
N TYR A 148 -3.16 7.58 11.59
CA TYR A 148 -1.79 8.04 11.72
C TYR A 148 -0.92 7.66 10.50
N ASN A 149 -1.16 6.50 9.87
CA ASN A 149 -0.42 6.09 8.67
C ASN A 149 -0.72 6.99 7.47
N TYR A 150 -1.96 7.44 7.31
CA TYR A 150 -2.32 8.41 6.27
C TYR A 150 -1.58 9.74 6.47
N TYR A 151 -1.49 10.20 7.72
CA TYR A 151 -0.83 11.47 8.03
C TYR A 151 0.69 11.38 7.87
N VAL A 152 1.31 10.28 8.29
CA VAL A 152 2.75 10.04 8.09
C VAL A 152 3.10 9.94 6.61
N ASP A 153 2.34 9.16 5.82
CA ASP A 153 2.57 9.04 4.39
C ASP A 153 2.38 10.39 3.68
N SER A 154 1.35 11.17 4.05
CA SER A 154 1.09 12.51 3.51
C SER A 154 2.22 13.51 3.86
N ILE A 155 2.75 13.47 5.08
CA ILE A 155 3.91 14.29 5.49
C ILE A 155 5.18 13.87 4.75
N LEU A 156 5.45 12.57 4.67
CA LEU A 156 6.65 12.06 4.00
C LEU A 156 6.62 12.37 2.50
N ALA A 157 5.46 12.26 1.85
CA ALA A 157 5.27 12.64 0.46
C ALA A 157 5.44 14.16 0.22
N SER A 158 5.08 15.00 1.21
CA SER A 158 5.21 16.47 1.12
C SER A 158 6.56 17.01 1.60
N ALA A 159 7.47 16.16 2.10
CA ALA A 159 8.79 16.54 2.58
C ALA A 159 9.93 15.91 1.74
N PRO A 160 10.33 16.51 0.60
CA PRO A 160 11.38 16.00 -0.29
C PRO A 160 12.72 15.73 0.42
N THR A 161 12.99 16.46 1.50
CA THR A 161 14.24 16.43 2.25
C THR A 161 14.44 15.12 3.03
N TYR A 162 13.37 14.46 3.49
CA TYR A 162 13.45 13.21 4.25
C TYR A 162 13.59 11.97 3.36
N CYS A 163 12.92 11.94 2.21
CA CYS A 163 13.06 10.87 1.22
C CYS A 163 14.51 10.71 0.72
N ASN A 164 15.24 11.82 0.57
CA ASN A 164 16.64 11.80 0.17
C ASN A 164 17.58 11.23 1.25
N TYR A 165 17.24 11.33 2.54
CA TYR A 165 18.06 10.79 3.63
C TYR A 165 18.04 9.24 3.63
N LEU A 166 16.87 8.63 3.41
CA LEU A 166 16.71 7.18 3.35
C LEU A 166 17.33 6.55 2.08
N ILE A 167 17.33 7.28 0.96
CA ILE A 167 17.99 6.85 -0.29
C ILE A 167 19.52 7.03 -0.17
N GLY A 168 19.98 8.06 0.55
CA GLY A 168 21.39 8.33 0.81
C GLY A 168 22.09 7.24 1.62
N GLU A 169 21.41 6.63 2.61
CA GLU A 169 21.98 5.55 3.40
C GLU A 169 22.16 4.24 2.62
N LYS A 170 21.24 3.91 1.69
CA LYS A 170 21.36 2.70 0.85
C LYS A 170 22.53 2.80 -0.15
N ARG A 171 22.93 4.02 -0.54
CA ARG A 171 24.09 4.25 -1.42
C ARG A 171 25.43 4.26 -0.69
N LYS A 172 25.47 4.51 0.63
CA LYS A 172 26.72 4.50 1.41
C LYS A 172 27.28 3.12 1.74
N LYS A 173 26.61 2.01 1.39
CA LYS A 173 27.12 0.63 1.60
C LYS A 173 27.97 0.07 0.46
N ARG A 174 28.47 0.89 -0.47
CA ARG A 174 29.50 0.47 -1.42
C ARG A 174 30.69 1.44 -1.39
N SER A 175 31.79 0.91 -0.87
CA SER A 175 33.16 1.43 -0.93
C SER A 175 33.46 2.75 -0.21
N THR A 176 34.07 2.62 0.97
CA THR A 176 35.36 3.29 1.21
C THR A 176 36.12 2.56 2.30
N LYS A 177 37.38 2.18 2.03
CA LYS A 177 38.37 1.89 3.07
C LYS A 177 38.43 3.10 3.99
N VAL A 178 38.07 2.92 5.25
CA VAL A 178 38.16 3.97 6.26
C VAL A 178 39.62 4.01 6.73
N HIS A 179 40.33 5.06 6.34
CA HIS A 179 41.47 5.53 7.11
C HIS A 179 40.88 6.12 8.39
N PHE A 180 41.16 5.51 9.54
CA PHE A 180 40.83 6.07 10.85
C PHE A 180 41.72 7.29 11.08
N ASP A 181 41.13 8.48 11.01
CA ASP A 181 41.57 9.61 11.83
C ASP A 181 40.53 9.78 12.94
N SER A 182 41.01 9.63 14.17
CA SER A 182 40.23 9.68 15.38
C SER A 182 40.00 11.12 15.83
N ASP A 183 38.78 11.62 15.69
CA ASP A 183 38.27 12.66 16.57
C ASP A 183 37.23 12.01 17.49
N MET A 184 37.74 11.27 18.47
CA MET A 184 36.95 10.82 19.61
C MET A 184 36.69 12.03 20.50
N ASN A 185 35.43 12.46 20.56
CA ASN A 185 34.93 13.35 21.60
C ASN A 185 35.13 12.64 22.96
N PHE A 186 36.24 12.96 23.62
CA PHE A 186 36.54 12.53 24.98
C PHE A 186 35.69 13.38 25.93
N ILE A 187 34.66 12.79 26.52
CA ILE A 187 33.91 13.42 27.60
C ILE A 187 34.78 13.31 28.85
N ASP A 188 35.26 14.44 29.38
CA ASP A 188 36.05 14.49 30.62
C ASP A 188 35.10 14.30 31.81
N GLU A 189 35.12 13.11 32.41
CA GLU A 189 34.26 12.73 33.55
C GLU A 189 34.46 13.63 34.79
N ARG A 190 35.52 14.45 34.83
CA ARG A 190 35.76 15.44 35.90
C ARG A 190 34.85 16.66 35.85
N GLU A 191 34.04 16.82 34.80
CA GLU A 191 33.07 17.93 34.71
C GLU A 191 31.83 17.68 35.59
N PHE A 192 31.51 16.42 35.91
CA PHE A 192 30.36 16.07 36.75
C PHE A 192 30.59 16.32 38.25
N GLU A 193 31.83 16.41 38.72
CA GLU A 193 32.14 16.65 40.15
C GLU A 193 31.97 18.12 40.58
N ARG A 194 31.77 19.05 39.64
CA ARG A 194 31.64 20.49 39.95
C ARG A 194 30.20 20.95 40.20
N ILE A 195 29.21 20.09 40.03
CA ILE A 195 27.80 20.48 40.11
C ILE A 195 27.25 20.41 41.54
N ASP A 196 27.92 19.70 42.46
CA ASP A 196 27.46 19.51 43.85
C ASP A 196 28.43 20.07 44.93
N SER A 197 29.18 21.15 44.64
CA SER A 197 30.00 21.89 45.64
C SER A 197 29.53 23.32 45.84
#